data_AF-A0A5A7T5B5-F1
#
_entry.id   AF-A0A5A7T5B5-F1
#
_cell.length_a   1.000
_cell.length_b   1.000
_cell.length_c   1.000
_cell.angle_alpha   90.00
_cell.angle_beta   90.00
_cell.angle_gamma   90.00
#
_symmetry.space_group_name_H-M   'P 1'
#
loop_
_entity.id
_entity.type
_entity.pdbx_description
1 polymer ?
#
loop_
_entity_poly.entity_id
_entity_poly.type
_entity_poly.pdbx_seq_one_letter_code
_entity_poly.pdbx_strand_id
1 'polypeptide(L)'
;MDSGKGKKIPNKVLRHFPLIPRLKRLFLSKHIGFEMRWHKYKRVDIEDVLRHPADAAGWKHFDREFPHFASEPRNVRLGLTSDGFNPFGNMSTTYSMWPVVLIPYNLPPWKCMKESNFFMSFLVPGPKSPGKEIDVYLQPLIDELKKLWNSGVRTFDCTDESTFDYMHVCCGPSMIFLLMVTYRNRVRKDIKHALLVKKIHHCLG
;
A
#
# COMPACT_ATOMS: atom_id res chain seq x y z
N MET A 1 39.77 -30.87 -19.04
CA MET A 1 38.42 -30.63 -19.56
C MET A 1 37.69 -29.80 -18.53
N ASP A 2 37.60 -28.49 -18.75
CA ASP A 2 36.96 -27.55 -17.83
C ASP A 2 35.45 -27.55 -18.11
N SER A 3 34.67 -28.10 -17.18
CA SER A 3 33.22 -28.17 -17.27
C SER A 3 32.64 -26.77 -17.06
N GLY A 4 32.29 -26.09 -18.16
CA GLY A 4 31.71 -24.76 -18.16
C GLY A 4 30.47 -24.68 -17.27
N LYS A 5 30.61 -24.09 -16.08
CA LYS A 5 29.49 -23.76 -15.19
C LYS A 5 28.65 -22.67 -15.85
N GLY A 6 27.59 -23.06 -16.55
CA GLY A 6 26.61 -22.12 -17.11
C GLY A 6 26.11 -21.13 -16.05
N LYS A 7 25.90 -19.86 -16.44
CA LYS A 7 25.34 -18.84 -15.54
C LYS A 7 23.98 -19.30 -15.02
N LYS A 8 23.84 -19.38 -13.69
CA LYS A 8 22.55 -19.67 -13.05
C LYS A 8 21.60 -18.49 -13.30
N ILE A 9 20.53 -18.73 -14.06
CA ILE A 9 19.51 -17.73 -14.35
C ILE A 9 18.40 -17.87 -13.30
N PRO A 10 17.99 -16.77 -12.63
CA PRO A 10 16.90 -16.81 -11.67
C PRO A 10 15.58 -17.16 -12.38
N ASN A 11 14.84 -18.12 -11.82
CA ASN A 11 13.54 -18.54 -12.37
C ASN A 11 12.47 -17.46 -12.18
N LYS A 12 12.55 -16.68 -11.09
CA LYS A 12 11.63 -15.60 -10.73
C LYS A 12 12.40 -14.41 -10.18
N VAL A 13 11.96 -13.20 -10.52
CA VAL A 13 12.59 -11.96 -10.07
C VAL A 13 11.53 -11.07 -9.45
N LEU A 14 11.81 -10.56 -8.25
CA LEU A 14 11.02 -9.56 -7.55
C LEU A 14 11.89 -8.32 -7.39
N ARG A 15 11.41 -7.16 -7.81
CA ARG A 15 12.04 -5.88 -7.45
C ARG A 15 11.31 -5.32 -6.25
N HIS A 16 12.00 -5.22 -5.12
CA HIS A 16 11.47 -4.68 -3.87
C HIS A 16 11.97 -3.26 -3.64
N PHE A 17 11.05 -2.40 -3.23
CA PHE A 17 11.30 -1.02 -2.86
C PHE A 17 10.86 -0.83 -1.40
N PRO A 18 11.80 -0.74 -0.44
CA PRO A 18 11.48 -0.67 0.99
C PRO A 18 10.51 0.46 1.33
N LEU A 19 9.43 0.13 2.04
CA LEU A 19 8.36 1.07 2.38
C LEU A 19 8.76 2.02 3.50
N ILE A 20 9.35 1.49 4.57
CA ILE A 20 9.66 2.23 5.80
C ILE A 20 10.44 3.53 5.54
N PRO A 21 11.60 3.54 4.83
CA PRO A 21 12.35 4.76 4.61
C PRO A 21 11.59 5.80 3.77
N ARG A 22 10.71 5.34 2.86
CA ARG A 22 9.92 6.22 2.01
C ARG A 22 8.79 6.91 2.78
N LEU A 23 8.15 6.19 3.70
CA LEU A 23 7.17 6.79 4.61
C LEU A 23 7.82 7.83 5.54
N LYS A 24 8.99 7.51 6.11
CA LYS A 24 9.75 8.49 6.92
C LYS A 24 10.03 9.77 6.15
N ARG A 25 10.36 9.66 4.86
CA ARG A 25 10.65 10.82 4.00
C ARG A 25 9.46 11.77 3.84
N LEU A 26 8.22 11.31 3.97
CA LEU A 26 7.04 12.19 3.92
C LEU A 26 7.07 13.22 5.05
N PHE A 27 7.50 12.80 6.24
CA PHE A 27 7.59 13.65 7.43
C PHE A 27 8.85 14.54 7.45
N LEU A 28 9.82 14.28 6.57
CA LEU A 28 10.98 15.17 6.39
C LEU A 28 10.65 16.46 5.62
N SER A 29 9.48 16.56 5.00
CA SER A 29 9.01 17.78 4.34
C SER A 29 7.97 18.46 5.20
N LYS A 30 8.21 19.72 5.62
CA LYS A 30 7.25 20.50 6.43
C LYS A 30 5.85 20.58 5.77
N HIS A 31 5.82 20.73 4.46
CA HIS A 31 4.58 20.83 3.70
C HIS A 31 3.85 19.49 3.62
N ILE A 32 4.54 18.39 3.29
CA ILE A 32 3.90 17.08 3.19
C ILE A 32 3.53 16.51 4.58
N GLY A 33 4.38 16.70 5.59
CA GLY A 33 4.10 16.30 6.98
C GLY A 33 2.85 16.98 7.55
N PHE A 34 2.62 18.26 7.20
CA PHE A 34 1.38 18.95 7.52
C PHE A 34 0.17 18.33 6.82
N GLU A 35 0.29 18.00 5.54
CA GLU A 35 -0.79 17.39 4.76
C GLU A 35 -1.11 15.95 5.16
N MET A 36 -0.14 15.20 5.70
CA MET A 36 -0.37 13.87 6.26
C MET A 36 -1.35 13.89 7.46
N ARG A 37 -1.57 15.07 8.06
CA ARG A 37 -2.53 15.27 9.15
C ARG A 37 -3.84 15.92 8.69
N TRP A 38 -3.99 16.16 7.38
CA TRP A 38 -5.17 16.81 6.79
C TRP A 38 -6.46 16.09 7.15
N HIS A 39 -6.47 14.75 7.06
CA HIS A 39 -7.63 13.91 7.34
C HIS A 39 -8.23 14.11 8.75
N LYS A 40 -7.42 14.56 9.72
CA LYS A 40 -7.83 14.80 11.11
C LYS A 40 -8.18 16.27 11.35
N TYR A 41 -7.34 17.20 10.90
CA TYR A 41 -7.43 18.61 11.30
C TYR A 41 -8.16 19.52 10.31
N LYS A 42 -8.18 19.17 9.03
CA LYS A 42 -8.70 20.03 7.96
C LYS A 42 -9.88 19.41 7.21
N ARG A 43 -10.08 18.09 7.35
CA ARG A 43 -11.25 17.40 6.82
C ARG A 43 -12.52 17.94 7.46
N VAL A 44 -13.49 18.28 6.65
CA VAL A 44 -14.87 18.53 7.09
C VAL A 44 -15.60 17.20 7.03
N ASP A 45 -16.15 16.72 8.13
CA ASP A 45 -17.02 15.53 8.16
C ASP A 45 -18.46 16.01 7.91
N ILE A 46 -19.05 15.64 6.77
CA ILE A 46 -20.47 15.88 6.49
C ILE A 46 -21.12 14.51 6.44
N GLU A 47 -22.21 14.36 7.19
CA GLU A 47 -22.98 13.14 7.24
C GLU A 47 -23.45 12.73 5.83
N ASP A 48 -23.36 11.44 5.53
CA ASP A 48 -23.74 10.83 4.24
C ASP A 48 -23.01 11.32 2.99
N VAL A 49 -21.89 12.06 3.13
CA VAL A 49 -21.07 12.50 1.97
C VAL A 49 -19.68 11.87 2.01
N LEU A 50 -19.38 11.04 1.00
CA LEU A 50 -18.08 10.39 0.83
C LEU A 50 -17.13 11.23 -0.05
N ARG A 51 -16.31 12.10 0.54
CA ARG A 51 -15.31 12.94 -0.19
C ARG A 51 -13.89 12.40 -0.07
N HIS A 52 -13.64 11.62 0.97
CA HIS A 52 -12.33 11.09 1.31
C HIS A 52 -12.49 9.69 1.92
N PRO A 53 -11.50 8.78 1.81
CA PRO A 53 -11.56 7.46 2.46
C PRO A 53 -11.87 7.51 3.96
N ALA A 54 -11.49 8.60 4.63
CA ALA A 54 -11.81 8.83 6.05
C ALA A 54 -13.31 9.05 6.36
N ASP A 55 -14.12 9.38 5.36
CA ASP A 55 -15.57 9.53 5.52
C ASP A 55 -16.27 8.15 5.50
N ALA A 56 -15.59 7.12 4.99
CA ALA A 56 -16.15 5.78 4.85
C ALA A 56 -16.39 5.12 6.21
N ALA A 57 -17.48 4.34 6.30
CA ALA A 57 -17.83 3.57 7.49
C ALA A 57 -16.68 2.67 7.98
N GLY A 58 -15.90 2.11 7.05
CA GLY A 58 -14.75 1.27 7.38
C GLY A 58 -13.64 2.01 8.14
N TRP A 59 -13.36 3.27 7.79
CA TRP A 59 -12.39 4.09 8.53
C TRP A 59 -12.95 4.47 9.90
N LYS A 60 -14.20 4.92 9.95
CA LYS A 60 -14.88 5.30 11.21
C LYS A 60 -14.96 4.12 12.18
N HIS A 61 -15.20 2.90 11.68
CA HIS A 61 -15.19 1.68 12.48
C HIS A 61 -13.80 1.36 13.02
N PHE A 62 -12.77 1.38 12.17
CA PHE A 62 -11.39 1.16 12.58
C PHE A 62 -10.93 2.16 13.66
N ASP A 63 -11.31 3.44 13.52
CA ASP A 63 -10.98 4.46 14.53
C ASP A 63 -11.64 4.21 15.90
N ARG A 64 -12.80 3.53 15.92
CA ARG A 64 -13.46 3.09 17.17
C ARG A 64 -12.80 1.86 17.77
N GLU A 65 -12.35 0.93 16.95
CA GLU A 65 -11.67 -0.29 17.40
C GLU A 65 -10.25 -0.01 17.91
N PHE A 66 -9.53 0.91 17.25
CA PHE A 66 -8.14 1.23 17.54
C PHE A 66 -7.98 2.72 17.91
N PRO A 67 -8.54 3.18 19.05
CA PRO A 67 -8.50 4.59 19.43
C PRO A 67 -7.08 5.11 19.65
N HIS A 68 -6.17 4.27 20.16
CA HIS A 68 -4.74 4.61 20.32
C HIS A 68 -4.05 4.88 18.98
N PHE A 69 -4.43 4.16 17.92
CA PHE A 69 -3.93 4.44 16.58
C PHE A 69 -4.52 5.73 16.03
N ALA A 70 -5.83 5.93 16.21
CA ALA A 70 -6.57 7.07 15.68
C ALA A 70 -6.34 8.40 16.42
N SER A 71 -5.83 8.35 17.65
CA SER A 71 -5.44 9.54 18.42
C SER A 71 -4.19 10.22 17.87
N GLU A 72 -3.28 9.46 17.26
CA GLU A 72 -2.06 9.99 16.65
C GLU A 72 -2.29 10.28 15.15
N PRO A 73 -2.46 11.55 14.73
CA PRO A 73 -2.73 11.92 13.34
C PRO A 73 -1.56 11.66 12.38
N ARG A 74 -0.35 11.44 12.89
CA ARG A 74 0.83 11.09 12.07
C ARG A 74 0.88 9.60 11.72
N ASN A 75 0.02 8.76 12.31
CA ASN A 75 -0.11 7.37 11.91
C ASN A 75 -0.68 7.27 10.49
N VAL A 76 -0.09 6.37 9.69
CA VAL A 76 -0.35 6.32 8.24
C VAL A 76 -1.35 5.22 7.90
N ARG A 77 -2.31 5.58 7.05
CA ARG A 77 -3.33 4.69 6.49
C ARG A 77 -3.05 4.50 5.02
N LEU A 78 -2.80 3.26 4.63
CA LEU A 78 -2.42 2.90 3.27
C LEU A 78 -3.54 2.15 2.56
N GLY A 79 -3.87 2.62 1.35
CA GLY A 79 -4.54 1.80 0.35
C GLY A 79 -3.53 0.92 -0.36
N LEU A 80 -3.86 -0.36 -0.57
CA LEU A 80 -3.04 -1.29 -1.34
C LEU A 80 -3.78 -1.68 -2.62
N THR A 81 -3.09 -1.57 -3.75
CA THR A 81 -3.59 -2.01 -5.04
C THR A 81 -2.49 -2.71 -5.85
N SER A 82 -2.89 -3.62 -6.72
CA SER A 82 -2.00 -4.30 -7.66
C SER A 82 -2.79 -4.64 -8.91
N ASP A 83 -2.19 -4.40 -10.07
CA ASP A 83 -2.76 -4.78 -11.36
C ASP A 83 -1.65 -5.28 -12.29
N GLY A 84 -1.99 -6.11 -13.26
CA GLY A 84 -1.07 -6.63 -14.25
C GLY A 84 -1.14 -5.83 -15.54
N PHE A 85 -0.01 -5.28 -15.99
CA PHE A 85 0.10 -4.66 -17.31
C PHE A 85 1.16 -5.34 -18.16
N ASN A 86 1.11 -5.10 -19.47
CA ASN A 86 2.09 -5.61 -20.41
C ASN A 86 2.90 -4.44 -21.01
N PRO A 87 4.19 -4.29 -20.66
CA PRO A 87 5.01 -3.18 -21.13
C PRO A 87 5.32 -3.24 -22.63
N PHE A 88 5.14 -4.39 -23.30
CA PHE A 88 5.42 -4.57 -24.73
C PHE A 88 4.17 -4.42 -25.63
N GLY A 89 3.03 -4.04 -25.05
CA GLY A 89 1.79 -3.75 -25.78
C GLY A 89 1.21 -4.95 -26.55
N ASN A 90 0.41 -4.67 -27.58
CA ASN A 90 -0.31 -5.68 -28.37
C ASN A 90 0.59 -6.60 -29.21
N MET A 91 1.90 -6.34 -29.28
CA MET A 91 2.82 -7.11 -30.12
C MET A 91 3.30 -8.41 -29.45
N SER A 92 3.08 -8.58 -28.15
CA SER A 92 3.44 -9.81 -27.46
C SER A 92 2.72 -9.97 -26.13
N THR A 93 1.95 -11.03 -25.93
CA THR A 93 1.33 -11.38 -24.63
C THR A 93 2.26 -12.20 -23.73
N THR A 94 3.53 -12.37 -24.10
CA THR A 94 4.47 -13.26 -23.40
C THR A 94 5.07 -12.66 -22.14
N TYR A 95 4.67 -11.44 -21.75
CA TYR A 95 5.22 -10.75 -20.60
C TYR A 95 4.16 -9.98 -19.84
N SER A 96 4.22 -10.04 -18.52
CA SER A 96 3.34 -9.36 -17.59
C SER A 96 4.19 -8.72 -16.49
N MET A 97 3.79 -7.52 -16.09
CA MET A 97 4.42 -6.76 -15.02
C MET A 97 3.34 -6.37 -14.01
N TRP A 98 3.53 -6.82 -12.77
CA TRP A 98 2.59 -6.59 -11.68
C TRP A 98 3.21 -5.66 -10.64
N PRO A 99 2.92 -4.35 -10.70
CA PRO A 99 3.23 -3.44 -9.61
C PRO A 99 2.34 -3.71 -8.40
N VAL A 100 2.92 -3.60 -7.21
CA VAL A 100 2.17 -3.47 -5.94
C VAL A 100 2.36 -2.05 -5.46
N VAL A 101 1.28 -1.30 -5.41
CA VAL A 101 1.26 0.14 -5.14
C VAL A 101 0.55 0.40 -3.82
N LEU A 102 1.15 1.26 -3.00
CA LEU A 102 0.60 1.76 -1.76
C LEU A 102 0.28 3.25 -1.87
N ILE A 103 -0.87 3.66 -1.36
CA ILE A 103 -1.38 5.02 -1.47
C ILE A 103 -1.60 5.57 -0.06
N PRO A 104 -0.96 6.69 0.34
CA PRO A 104 -1.19 7.30 1.64
C PRO A 104 -2.52 8.07 1.64
N TYR A 105 -3.56 7.45 2.20
CA TYR A 105 -4.88 8.07 2.35
C TYR A 105 -4.95 9.12 3.46
N ASN A 106 -3.82 9.46 4.08
CA ASN A 106 -3.72 10.60 4.98
C ASN A 106 -3.81 11.95 4.25
N LEU A 107 -3.34 11.98 2.99
CA LEU A 107 -3.26 13.18 2.17
C LEU A 107 -4.65 13.64 1.71
N PRO A 108 -4.82 14.95 1.40
CA PRO A 108 -6.08 15.46 0.89
C PRO A 108 -6.47 14.81 -0.45
N PRO A 109 -7.78 14.82 -0.83
CA PRO A 109 -8.29 14.14 -2.02
C PRO A 109 -7.55 14.48 -3.33
N TRP A 110 -7.16 15.75 -3.51
CA TRP A 110 -6.45 16.22 -4.70
C TRP A 110 -4.96 15.83 -4.73
N LYS A 111 -4.43 15.23 -3.66
CA LYS A 111 -3.05 14.71 -3.58
C LYS A 111 -2.99 13.22 -3.40
N CYS A 112 -3.89 12.61 -2.64
CA CYS A 112 -3.83 11.16 -2.37
C CYS A 112 -3.89 10.33 -3.66
N MET A 113 -4.62 10.78 -4.69
CA MET A 113 -4.73 10.09 -5.98
C MET A 113 -3.71 10.54 -7.04
N LYS A 114 -2.75 11.40 -6.69
CA LYS A 114 -1.67 11.79 -7.62
C LYS A 114 -0.62 10.69 -7.68
N GLU A 115 -0.26 10.30 -8.90
CA GLU A 115 0.76 9.28 -9.17
C GLU A 115 2.09 9.57 -8.47
N SER A 116 2.47 10.84 -8.32
CA SER A 116 3.68 11.26 -7.61
C SER A 116 3.71 10.86 -6.12
N ASN A 117 2.55 10.59 -5.52
CA ASN A 117 2.41 10.20 -4.11
C ASN A 117 2.19 8.70 -3.94
N PHE A 118 2.19 7.93 -5.02
CA PHE A 118 2.09 6.48 -4.98
C PHE A 118 3.43 5.84 -4.65
N PHE A 119 3.43 4.90 -3.71
CA PHE A 119 4.59 4.10 -3.36
C PHE A 119 4.52 2.74 -4.04
N MET A 120 5.24 2.57 -5.14
CA MET A 120 5.45 1.25 -5.71
C MET A 120 6.35 0.44 -4.78
N SER A 121 5.82 -0.56 -4.08
CA SER A 121 6.57 -1.41 -3.15
C SER A 121 7.18 -2.62 -3.81
N PHE A 122 6.51 -3.14 -4.84
CA PHE A 122 7.05 -4.23 -5.65
C PHE A 122 6.82 -4.03 -7.13
N LEU A 123 7.69 -4.64 -7.91
CA LEU A 123 7.48 -4.92 -9.31
C LEU A 123 7.79 -6.40 -9.56
N VAL A 124 6.77 -7.16 -9.97
CA VAL A 124 6.88 -8.58 -10.32
C VAL A 124 6.85 -8.72 -11.84
N PRO A 125 8.01 -8.75 -12.51
CA PRO A 125 8.09 -9.16 -13.90
C PRO A 125 7.96 -10.67 -14.05
N GLY A 126 7.24 -11.12 -15.07
CA GLY A 126 7.19 -12.54 -15.41
C GLY A 126 6.49 -12.79 -16.74
N PRO A 127 6.68 -13.98 -17.33
CA PRO A 127 6.01 -14.33 -18.58
C PRO A 127 4.49 -14.48 -18.43
N LYS A 128 4.01 -14.66 -17.19
CA LYS A 128 2.60 -14.80 -16.83
C LYS A 128 2.34 -14.03 -15.55
N SER A 129 1.07 -13.79 -15.26
CA SER A 129 0.66 -13.23 -13.96
C SER A 129 1.09 -14.16 -12.82
N PRO A 130 1.43 -13.62 -11.64
CA PRO A 130 1.88 -14.41 -10.49
C PRO A 130 0.81 -15.37 -9.96
N GLY A 131 -0.46 -15.18 -10.33
CA GLY A 131 -1.54 -16.13 -10.06
C GLY A 131 -1.70 -16.41 -8.57
N LYS A 132 -1.62 -17.68 -8.18
CA LYS A 132 -1.72 -18.11 -6.76
C LYS A 132 -0.46 -17.80 -5.96
N GLU A 133 0.68 -17.58 -6.61
CA GLU A 133 2.00 -17.40 -5.97
C GLU A 133 2.27 -15.94 -5.59
N ILE A 134 1.30 -15.05 -5.78
CA ILE A 134 1.40 -13.64 -5.38
C ILE A 134 1.70 -13.49 -3.88
N ASP A 135 1.24 -14.44 -3.06
CA ASP A 135 1.45 -14.42 -1.61
C ASP A 135 2.91 -14.63 -1.18
N VAL A 136 3.70 -15.36 -1.99
CA VAL A 136 5.15 -15.50 -1.80
C VAL A 136 5.84 -14.17 -2.08
N TYR A 137 5.45 -13.47 -3.14
CA TYR A 137 6.02 -12.17 -3.51
C TYR A 137 5.68 -11.07 -2.49
N LEU A 138 4.54 -11.18 -1.81
CA LEU A 138 4.09 -10.19 -0.84
C LEU A 138 4.70 -10.34 0.56
N GLN A 139 5.38 -11.45 0.86
CA GLN A 139 5.97 -11.69 2.19
C GLN A 139 6.81 -10.52 2.70
N PRO A 140 7.75 -9.93 1.92
CA PRO A 140 8.59 -8.84 2.43
C PRO A 140 7.77 -7.61 2.85
N LEU A 141 6.66 -7.32 2.16
CA LEU A 141 5.80 -6.18 2.48
C LEU A 141 4.93 -6.50 3.68
N ILE A 142 4.44 -7.73 3.80
CA ILE A 142 3.72 -8.18 5.00
C ILE A 142 4.62 -8.03 6.22
N ASP A 143 5.90 -8.39 6.13
CA ASP A 143 6.86 -8.24 7.23
C ASP A 143 7.11 -6.76 7.58
N GLU A 144 7.25 -5.89 6.58
CA GLU A 144 7.36 -4.44 6.81
C GLU A 144 6.09 -3.87 7.46
N LEU A 145 4.90 -4.26 6.98
CA LEU A 145 3.62 -3.81 7.53
C LEU A 145 3.39 -4.31 8.96
N LYS A 146 3.74 -5.57 9.25
CA LYS A 146 3.71 -6.11 10.62
C LYS A 146 4.64 -5.34 11.55
N LYS A 147 5.85 -5.03 11.10
CA LYS A 147 6.79 -4.21 11.88
C LYS A 147 6.23 -2.82 12.18
N LEU A 148 5.66 -2.17 11.16
CA LEU A 148 5.04 -0.86 11.30
C LEU A 148 3.80 -0.90 12.22
N TRP A 149 3.01 -1.96 12.17
CA TRP A 149 1.83 -2.11 13.03
C TRP A 149 2.21 -2.41 14.48
N ASN A 150 3.02 -3.43 14.73
CA ASN A 150 3.31 -3.92 16.08
C ASN A 150 4.27 -3.04 16.86
N SER A 151 5.37 -2.62 16.21
CA SER A 151 6.45 -1.91 16.88
C SER A 151 6.48 -0.43 16.56
N GLY A 152 5.80 -0.01 15.48
CA GLY A 152 5.98 1.32 14.91
C GLY A 152 7.43 1.57 14.47
N VAL A 153 7.68 2.77 13.96
CA VAL A 153 9.06 3.19 13.66
C VAL A 153 9.28 4.64 14.05
N ARG A 154 10.37 4.89 14.78
CA ARG A 154 10.82 6.24 15.16
C ARG A 154 11.02 7.12 13.93
N THR A 155 10.31 8.23 13.88
CA THR A 155 10.24 9.13 12.72
C THR A 155 10.33 10.58 13.18
N PHE A 156 11.18 11.36 12.51
CA PHE A 156 11.28 12.80 12.73
C PHE A 156 10.26 13.51 11.84
N ASP A 157 9.45 14.39 12.44
CA ASP A 157 8.51 15.25 11.75
C ASP A 157 9.07 16.69 11.69
N CYS A 158 9.45 17.12 10.49
CA CYS A 158 9.95 18.46 10.25
C CYS A 158 8.89 19.54 10.52
N THR A 159 7.60 19.22 10.41
CA THR A 159 6.53 20.22 10.60
C THR A 159 6.45 20.66 12.06
N ASP A 160 6.61 19.74 13.01
CA ASP A 160 6.58 20.03 14.46
C ASP A 160 7.98 20.10 15.06
N GLU A 161 9.02 19.89 14.25
CA GLU A 161 10.43 19.78 14.67
C GLU A 161 10.63 18.79 15.83
N SER A 162 9.83 17.73 15.83
CA SER A 162 9.80 16.73 16.91
C SER A 162 9.93 15.31 16.36
N THR A 163 10.43 14.41 17.21
CA THR A 163 10.45 12.98 16.90
C THR A 163 9.26 12.32 17.57
N PHE A 164 8.54 11.48 16.84
CA PHE A 164 7.55 10.58 17.43
C PHE A 164 8.08 9.15 17.33
N ASP A 165 8.11 8.48 18.47
CA ASP A 165 8.89 7.24 18.62
C ASP A 165 8.27 6.06 17.87
N TYR A 166 6.98 6.12 17.55
CA TYR A 166 6.24 5.02 16.96
C TYR A 166 5.28 5.50 15.87
N MET A 167 5.78 5.69 14.65
CA MET A 167 4.92 5.80 13.48
C MET A 167 4.30 4.44 13.18
N HIS A 168 3.01 4.29 13.46
CA HIS A 168 2.26 3.09 13.10
C HIS A 168 1.63 3.23 11.72
N VAL A 169 1.43 2.10 11.06
CA VAL A 169 0.81 2.03 9.73
C VAL A 169 -0.22 0.93 9.70
N CYS A 170 -1.40 1.22 9.13
CA CYS A 170 -2.40 0.20 8.86
C CYS A 170 -2.80 0.18 7.38
N CYS A 171 -3.22 -1.01 6.93
CA CYS A 171 -3.83 -1.23 5.63
C CYS A 171 -5.18 -1.90 5.87
N GLY A 172 -6.22 -1.08 6.07
CA GLY A 172 -7.54 -1.59 6.44
C GLY A 172 -8.23 -2.34 5.29
N PRO A 173 -9.04 -3.39 5.57
CA PRO A 173 -9.75 -4.16 4.56
C PRO A 173 -10.72 -3.30 3.73
N SER A 174 -11.31 -2.27 4.34
CA SER A 174 -12.19 -1.29 3.71
C SER A 174 -11.44 -0.25 2.87
N MET A 175 -10.12 -0.15 3.04
CA MET A 175 -9.23 0.75 2.30
C MET A 175 -8.52 0.05 1.13
N ILE A 176 -8.85 -1.22 0.86
CA ILE A 176 -8.43 -1.95 -0.35
C ILE A 176 -9.46 -1.69 -1.46
N PHE A 177 -9.76 -0.42 -1.74
CA PHE A 177 -10.78 -0.04 -2.71
C PHE A 177 -10.15 0.66 -3.93
N LEU A 178 -9.42 -0.10 -4.75
CA LEU A 178 -9.49 0.04 -6.22
C LEU A 178 -8.77 -1.14 -6.91
N LEU A 179 -9.56 -2.14 -7.32
CA LEU A 179 -9.22 -3.04 -8.42
C LEU A 179 -10.36 -3.01 -9.44
N MET A 180 -10.78 -1.80 -9.79
CA MET A 180 -11.92 -1.53 -10.67
C MET A 180 -11.51 -0.59 -11.81
N VAL A 181 -10.50 -0.97 -12.60
CA VAL A 181 -10.43 -0.56 -14.01
C VAL A 181 -9.79 -1.68 -14.83
N THR A 182 -10.58 -2.71 -15.16
CA THR A 182 -10.64 -3.43 -16.46
C THR A 182 -11.17 -4.87 -16.31
N TYR A 183 -12.49 -5.04 -16.40
CA TYR A 183 -13.07 -5.90 -17.44
C TYR A 183 -14.58 -5.70 -17.48
N ARG A 184 -15.09 -5.25 -18.62
CA ARG A 184 -16.51 -5.27 -18.98
C ARG A 184 -17.16 -6.59 -18.51
N ASN A 185 -18.23 -6.48 -17.73
CA ASN A 185 -19.28 -7.48 -17.58
C ASN A 185 -18.86 -8.92 -17.24
N ARG A 186 -18.12 -9.13 -16.15
CA ARG A 186 -18.15 -10.44 -15.49
C ARG A 186 -17.95 -10.32 -13.99
N VAL A 187 -19.07 -10.37 -13.26
CA VAL A 187 -19.11 -10.55 -11.80
C VAL A 187 -18.52 -11.93 -11.48
N ARG A 188 -17.21 -11.99 -11.24
CA ARG A 188 -16.61 -12.99 -10.37
C ARG A 188 -15.76 -12.25 -9.36
N LYS A 189 -16.24 -12.21 -8.13
CA LYS A 189 -15.41 -11.91 -6.95
C LYS A 189 -14.31 -12.98 -6.92
N ASP A 190 -13.18 -12.70 -7.56
CA ASP A 190 -12.09 -13.66 -7.65
C ASP A 190 -11.58 -13.99 -6.23
N ILE A 191 -11.58 -15.28 -5.92
CA ILE A 191 -11.09 -15.90 -4.67
C ILE A 191 -9.69 -15.38 -4.26
N LYS A 192 -8.93 -14.88 -5.23
CA LYS A 192 -7.58 -14.29 -5.09
C LYS A 192 -7.59 -12.99 -4.26
N HIS A 193 -8.61 -12.15 -4.41
CA HIS A 193 -8.74 -10.90 -3.64
C HIS A 193 -9.09 -11.17 -2.18
N ALA A 194 -10.00 -12.12 -1.95
CA ALA A 194 -10.39 -12.52 -0.61
C ALA A 194 -9.20 -13.12 0.18
N LEU A 195 -8.27 -13.80 -0.48
CA LEU A 195 -7.10 -14.41 0.18
C LEU A 195 -6.06 -13.36 0.60
N LEU A 196 -5.81 -12.35 -0.24
CA LEU A 196 -4.91 -11.24 0.07
C LEU A 196 -5.47 -10.38 1.22
N VAL A 197 -6.76 -10.04 1.14
CA VAL A 197 -7.46 -9.29 2.19
C VAL A 197 -7.54 -10.10 3.50
N LYS A 198 -7.86 -11.41 3.45
CA LYS A 198 -7.85 -12.28 4.64
C LYS A 198 -6.47 -12.45 5.26
N LYS A 199 -5.39 -12.54 4.48
CA LYS A 199 -4.01 -12.63 5.02
C LYS A 199 -3.55 -11.31 5.62
N ILE A 200 -3.85 -10.15 5.01
CA ILE A 200 -3.55 -8.84 5.60
C ILE A 200 -4.36 -8.64 6.89
N HIS A 201 -5.63 -9.04 6.91
CA HIS A 201 -6.50 -8.99 8.09
C HIS A 201 -5.99 -9.91 9.22
N HIS A 202 -5.61 -11.15 8.93
CA HIS A 202 -5.03 -12.07 9.92
C HIS A 202 -3.62 -11.64 10.38
N CYS A 203 -2.93 -10.80 9.60
CA CYS A 203 -1.60 -10.29 9.97
C CYS A 203 -1.64 -9.00 10.79
N LEU A 204 -2.75 -8.27 10.78
CA LEU A 204 -2.91 -7.01 11.51
C LEU A 204 -3.71 -7.16 12.82
N GLY A 205 -4.35 -8.32 13.06
CA GLY A 205 -5.03 -8.62 14.33
C GLY A 205 -6.39 -7.96 14.43
#